data_AF-A0A849WY79-F1
#
_entry.id   AF-A0A849WY79-F1
#
_cell.length_a   1.000
_cell.length_b   1.000
_cell.length_c   1.000
_cell.angle_alpha   90.00
_cell.angle_beta   90.00
_cell.angle_gamma   90.00
#
_symmetry.space_group_name_H-M   'P 1'
#
loop_
_entity.id
_entity.type
_entity.pdbx_description
1 polymer ?
#
loop_
_entity_poly.entity_id
_entity_poly.type
_entity_poly.pdbx_seq_one_letter_code
_entity_poly.pdbx_strand_id
1 'polypeptide(L)' 'MKKDKLKLSIERIPDSQLKLYEELVEEVMKEEPDQKYIRELCIGLKIPYSLNSSTQIGHIFKKLQTFKPQVINR' A
#
# COMPACT_ATOMS: atom_id res chain seq x y z
N MET A 1 11.60 33.87 -14.44
CA MET A 1 11.07 32.87 -13.49
C MET A 1 11.58 31.51 -13.92
N LYS A 2 12.34 30.82 -13.05
CA LYS A 2 12.94 29.52 -13.36
C LYS A 2 11.82 28.48 -13.45
N LYS A 3 11.68 27.82 -14.62
CA LYS A 3 10.84 26.64 -14.79
C LYS A 3 11.61 25.46 -14.22
N ASP A 4 11.42 25.18 -12.94
CA ASP A 4 11.87 23.92 -12.35
C ASP A 4 11.12 22.79 -13.05
N LYS A 5 11.81 22.13 -13.99
CA LYS A 5 11.39 20.86 -14.56
C LYS A 5 11.36 19.86 -13.41
N LEU A 6 10.16 19.65 -12.85
CA LEU A 6 9.86 18.57 -11.93
C LEU A 6 10.31 17.27 -12.59
N LYS A 7 11.49 16.77 -12.22
CA LYS A 7 11.99 15.46 -12.64
C LYS A 7 11.02 14.44 -12.05
N LEU A 8 10.13 13.95 -12.91
CA LEU A 8 9.14 12.95 -12.60
C LEU A 8 9.86 11.59 -12.53
N SER A 9 10.48 11.30 -11.39
CA SER A 9 10.98 9.96 -11.11
C SER A 9 9.76 9.04 -10.99
N ILE A 10 9.59 8.15 -11.97
CA ILE A 10 8.58 7.10 -11.96
C ILE A 10 9.17 5.96 -11.13
N GLU A 11 8.93 5.96 -9.81
CA GLU A 11 9.18 4.76 -9.01
C GLU A 11 8.00 3.81 -9.23
N ARG A 12 8.19 2.80 -10.08
CA ARG A 12 7.27 1.67 -10.15
C ARG A 12 7.34 0.90 -8.83
N ILE A 13 6.20 0.43 -8.33
CA ILE A 13 6.17 -0.55 -7.24
C ILE A 13 6.89 -1.80 -7.76
N PRO A 14 7.94 -2.31 -7.08
CA PRO A 14 8.52 -3.60 -7.41
C PRO A 14 7.44 -4.69 -7.34
N ASP A 15 7.39 -5.62 -8.29
CA ASP A 15 6.35 -6.67 -8.32
C ASP A 15 6.27 -7.48 -7.02
N SER A 16 7.41 -7.66 -6.35
CA SER A 16 7.48 -8.30 -5.02
C SER A 16 6.77 -7.52 -3.92
N GLN A 17 6.75 -6.19 -3.99
CA GLN A 17 6.01 -5.35 -3.06
C GLN A 17 4.52 -5.36 -3.36
N LEU A 18 4.12 -5.35 -4.64
CA LEU A 18 2.71 -5.37 -5.02
C LEU A 18 2.01 -6.63 -4.48
N LYS A 19 2.65 -7.80 -4.59
CA LYS A 19 2.14 -9.05 -4.01
C LYS A 19 1.90 -8.96 -2.50
N LEU A 20 2.80 -8.29 -1.77
CA LEU A 20 2.63 -8.09 -0.32
C LEU A 20 1.45 -7.16 0.00
N TYR A 21 1.13 -6.18 -0.86
CA TYR A 21 -0.07 -5.37 -0.71
C TYR A 21 -1.34 -6.19 -0.98
N GLU A 22 -1.34 -7.03 -2.02
CA GLU A 22 -2.45 -7.93 -2.33
C GLU A 22 -2.72 -8.88 -1.15
N GLU A 23 -1.68 -9.55 -0.66
CA GLU A 23 -1.73 -10.46 0.49
C GLU A 23 -2.24 -9.75 1.76
N LEU A 24 -1.79 -8.52 2.01
CA LEU A 24 -2.27 -7.71 3.13
C LEU A 24 -3.76 -7.37 3.00
N VAL A 25 -4.23 -7.01 1.81
CA VAL A 25 -5.65 -6.70 1.58
C VAL A 25 -6.50 -7.96 1.76
N GLU A 26 -6.07 -9.08 1.19
CA GLU A 26 -6.76 -10.36 1.32
C GLU A 26 -6.88 -10.79 2.78
N GLU A 27 -5.80 -10.70 3.56
CA GLU A 27 -5.82 -11.04 4.99
C GLU A 27 -6.77 -10.14 5.79
N VAL A 28 -6.77 -8.83 5.55
CA VAL A 28 -7.67 -7.88 6.25
C VAL A 28 -9.14 -8.14 5.93
N MET A 29 -9.45 -8.70 4.76
CA MET A 29 -10.82 -8.97 4.32
C MET A 29 -11.34 -10.36 4.72
N LYS A 30 -10.52 -11.19 5.39
CA LYS A 30 -10.98 -12.49 5.91
C LYS A 30 -12.04 -12.30 7.00
N GLU A 31 -12.91 -13.30 7.14
CA GLU A 31 -13.89 -13.38 8.23
C GLU A 31 -13.17 -13.46 9.60
N GLU A 32 -12.08 -14.23 9.66
CA GLU A 32 -11.19 -14.35 10.81
C GLU A 32 -9.76 -13.91 10.43
N PRO A 33 -9.46 -12.60 10.45
CA PRO A 33 -8.16 -12.08 10.05
C PRO A 33 -7.05 -12.36 11.08
N ASP A 34 -5.89 -12.85 10.64
CA ASP A 34 -4.72 -12.98 11.50
C ASP A 34 -4.07 -11.60 11.75
N GLN A 35 -4.39 -11.03 12.91
CA GLN A 35 -3.89 -9.72 13.32
C GLN A 35 -2.37 -9.66 13.48
N LYS A 36 -1.73 -10.78 13.86
CA LYS A 36 -0.27 -10.82 13.98
C LYS A 36 0.36 -10.76 12.60
N TYR A 37 -0.19 -11.51 11.66
CA TYR A 37 0.30 -11.54 10.29
C TYR A 37 0.07 -10.20 9.56
N ILE A 38 -1.11 -9.59 9.70
CA ILE A 38 -1.40 -8.23 9.20
C ILE A 38 -0.38 -7.23 9.72
N ARG A 39 -0.03 -7.31 11.01
CA ARG A 39 0.96 -6.42 11.63
C ARG A 39 2.35 -6.60 11.03
N GLU A 40 2.78 -7.84 10.79
CA GLU A 40 4.07 -8.15 10.16
C GLU A 40 4.14 -7.57 8.74
N LEU A 41 3.09 -7.76 7.93
CA LEU A 41 2.98 -7.18 6.59
C LEU A 41 3.01 -5.64 6.62
N CYS A 42 2.28 -5.02 7.56
CA CYS A 42 2.28 -3.56 7.73
C CYS A 42 3.68 -3.01 8.06
N ILE A 43 4.45 -3.71 8.90
CA ILE A 43 5.83 -3.34 9.22
C ILE A 43 6.71 -3.41 7.96
N GLY A 44 6.64 -4.52 7.22
CA GLY A 44 7.41 -4.72 5.99
C GLY A 44 7.11 -3.67 4.92
N LEU A 45 5.82 -3.29 4.77
CA LEU A 45 5.35 -2.29 3.82
C LEU A 45 5.44 -0.84 4.32
N LYS A 46 5.84 -0.65 5.58
CA LYS A 46 5.88 0.66 6.26
C LYS A 46 4.52 1.38 6.17
N ILE A 47 3.47 0.66 6.57
CA ILE A 47 2.08 1.13 6.67
C ILE A 47 1.72 1.21 8.16
N PRO A 48 1.04 2.28 8.62
CA PRO A 48 0.54 2.32 9.99
C PRO A 48 -0.46 1.18 10.26
N TYR A 49 -0.25 0.43 11.34
CA TYR A 49 -1.14 -0.65 11.75
C TYR A 49 -2.33 -0.12 12.58
N SER A 50 -3.51 -0.72 12.40
CA SER A 50 -4.74 -0.44 13.12
C SER A 50 -5.53 -1.74 13.36
N LEU A 51 -6.09 -1.89 14.56
CA LEU A 51 -7.03 -2.97 14.89
C LEU A 51 -8.40 -2.80 14.21
N ASN A 52 -8.76 -1.57 13.84
CA ASN A 52 -9.97 -1.32 13.06
C ASN A 52 -9.70 -1.61 11.58
N SER A 53 -10.43 -2.58 11.01
CA SER A 53 -10.25 -3.03 9.62
C SER A 53 -10.49 -1.92 8.61
N SER A 54 -11.52 -1.08 8.79
CA SER A 54 -11.80 0.05 7.88
C SER A 54 -10.67 1.08 7.88
N THR A 55 -10.13 1.41 9.05
CA THR A 55 -8.96 2.29 9.19
C THR A 55 -7.72 1.65 8.55
N GLN A 56 -7.51 0.35 8.77
CA GLN A 56 -6.39 -0.40 8.18
C GLN A 56 -6.44 -0.38 6.65
N ILE A 57 -7.62 -0.63 6.07
CA ILE A 57 -7.87 -0.49 4.62
C ILE A 57 -7.58 0.93 4.13
N GLY A 58 -8.02 1.95 4.87
CA GLY A 58 -7.70 3.35 4.56
C GLY A 58 -6.19 3.63 4.52
N HIS A 59 -5.42 3.10 5.47
CA HIS A 59 -3.96 3.22 5.47
C HIS A 59 -3.30 2.54 4.26
N ILE A 60 -3.79 1.36 3.88
CA ILE A 60 -3.31 0.61 2.71
C ILE A 60 -3.58 1.40 1.43
N PHE A 61 -4.80 1.87 1.21
CA PHE A 61 -5.15 2.69 0.04
C PHE A 61 -4.34 3.98 -0.03
N LYS A 62 -4.20 4.70 1.09
CA LYS A 62 -3.39 5.92 1.14
C LYS A 62 -1.95 5.66 0.75
N LYS A 63 -1.39 4.51 1.16
CA LYS A 63 -0.04 4.09 0.77
C LYS A 63 0.04 3.78 -0.72
N LEU A 64 -0.90 3.02 -1.27
CA LEU A 64 -0.96 2.71 -2.70
C LEU A 64 -1.06 3.97 -3.58
N GLN A 65 -1.81 4.98 -3.14
CA GLN A 65 -1.92 6.27 -3.83
C GLN A 65 -0.58 7.02 -3.92
N THR A 66 0.37 6.77 -3.02
CA THR A 66 1.70 7.41 -3.09
C THR A 66 2.51 6.98 -4.31
N PHE A 67 2.19 5.84 -4.93
CA PHE A 67 2.90 5.31 -6.11
C PHE A 67 2.43 5.89 -7.47
N LYS A 68 1.60 6.94 -7.44
CA LYS A 68 0.94 7.63 -8.58
C LYS A 68 -0.06 6.75 -9.37
N PRO A 69 -1.14 7.36 -9.91
CA PRO A 69 -2.31 6.64 -10.44
C PRO A 69 -2.13 5.93 -11.79
N GLN A 70 -0.91 5.77 -12.31
CA GLN A 70 -0.68 5.30 -13.69
C GLN A 70 -0.62 3.77 -13.83
N VAL A 71 -0.93 3.04 -12.76
CA VAL A 71 -0.92 1.57 -12.73
C VAL A 71 -2.32 0.97 -12.95
N ILE A 72 -3.40 1.78 -12.88
CA ILE A 72 -4.80 1.32 -12.97
C ILE A 72 -5.38 1.53 -14.39
N ASN A 73 -4.54 1.48 -15.42
CA ASN A 73 -4.99 1.37 -16.81
C ASN A 73 -4.18 0.23 -17.45
N ARG A 74 -4.69 -0.99 -17.30
CA ARG A 74 -4.28 -2.14 -18.11
C ARG A 74 -5.52 -2.73 -18.76
#